data_AF-A0A0F8XRN4-F1
#
_entry.id   AF-A0A0F8XRN4-F1
#
_cell.length_a   1.000
_cell.length_b   1.000
_cell.length_c   1.000
_cell.angle_alpha   90.00
_cell.angle_beta   90.00
_cell.angle_gamma   90.00
#
_symmetry.space_group_name_H-M   'P 1'
#
loop_
_entity.id
_entity.type
_entity.pdbx_description
1 polymer ?
#
loop_
_entity_poly.entity_id
_entity_poly.type
_entity_poly.pdbx_seq_one_letter_code
_entity_poly.pdbx_strand_id
1 'polypeptide(L)'
;MRYLTCADTAKLVRIALARAYPGVKFRVRSDTYSMGASIHCNWIDGPTVEDFNATVAPFAGSGFDGMVDLKYPRSSWLMPDGSAAFGKSAGTEDSRGAHSSYDHETPDPGAELVHFGADHIFGEVSGFLFPL
;
A
#
# COMPACT_ATOMS: atom_id res chain seq x y z
N MET A 1 -10.57 13.60 6.14
CA MET A 1 -9.91 12.51 5.41
C MET A 1 -10.91 11.38 5.22
N ARG A 2 -11.15 10.94 3.99
CA ARG A 2 -12.08 9.84 3.71
C ARG A 2 -11.42 8.49 3.97
N TYR A 3 -12.18 7.52 4.46
CA TYR A 3 -11.72 6.15 4.65
C TYR A 3 -12.14 5.28 3.45
N LEU A 4 -11.23 4.45 2.95
CA LEU A 4 -11.54 3.40 1.97
C LEU A 4 -11.39 2.03 2.61
N THR A 5 -12.33 1.14 2.34
CA THR A 5 -12.24 -0.24 2.85
C THR A 5 -11.02 -0.97 2.26
N CYS A 6 -10.60 -2.07 2.89
CA CYS A 6 -9.57 -2.94 2.32
C CYS A 6 -9.97 -3.46 0.91
N ALA A 7 -11.26 -3.74 0.71
CA ALA A 7 -11.78 -4.17 -0.59
C ALA A 7 -11.69 -3.07 -1.66
N ASP A 8 -12.00 -1.82 -1.32
CA ASP A 8 -11.87 -0.69 -2.24
C ASP A 8 -10.40 -0.38 -2.54
N THR A 9 -9.54 -0.46 -1.53
CA THR A 9 -8.09 -0.35 -1.68
C THR A 9 -7.57 -1.41 -2.65
N ALA A 10 -8.01 -2.66 -2.52
CA ALA A 10 -7.62 -3.74 -3.42
C ALA A 10 -8.09 -3.53 -4.87
N LYS A 11 -9.22 -2.84 -5.10
CA LYS A 11 -9.64 -2.46 -6.47
C LYS A 11 -8.67 -1.44 -7.06
N LEU A 12 -8.26 -0.44 -6.29
CA LEU A 12 -7.31 0.58 -6.73
C LEU A 12 -5.92 -0.02 -6.98
N VAL A 13 -5.44 -0.91 -6.11
CA VAL A 13 -4.18 -1.64 -6.31
C VAL A 13 -4.19 -2.44 -7.61
N ARG A 14 -5.30 -3.13 -7.94
CA ARG A 14 -5.44 -3.83 -9.23
C ARG A 14 -5.31 -2.89 -10.42
N ILE A 15 -5.92 -1.70 -10.35
CA ILE A 15 -5.85 -0.69 -11.41
C ILE A 15 -4.42 -0.16 -11.56
N ALA A 16 -3.78 0.21 -10.45
CA ALA A 16 -2.41 0.73 -10.44
C ALA A 16 -1.42 -0.28 -11.04
N LEU A 17 -1.49 -1.55 -10.61
CA LEU A 17 -0.62 -2.61 -11.11
C LEU A 17 -0.86 -2.91 -12.60
N ALA A 18 -2.11 -2.93 -13.06
CA ALA A 18 -2.44 -3.15 -14.46
C ALA A 18 -1.93 -2.02 -15.37
N ARG A 19 -1.88 -0.79 -14.87
CA ARG A 19 -1.31 0.37 -15.59
C ARG A 19 0.21 0.33 -15.61
N ALA A 20 0.83 0.03 -14.47
CA ALA A 20 2.30 0.01 -14.33
C ALA A 20 2.93 -1.16 -15.10
N TYR A 21 2.26 -2.31 -15.14
CA TYR A 21 2.78 -3.53 -15.76
C TYR A 21 1.76 -4.15 -16.73
N PRO A 22 1.56 -3.53 -17.90
CA PRO A 22 0.66 -4.07 -18.91
C PRO A 22 1.04 -5.50 -19.30
N GLY A 23 0.07 -6.41 -19.30
CA GLY A 23 0.29 -7.82 -19.65
C GLY A 23 0.67 -8.74 -18.48
N VAL A 24 1.03 -8.21 -17.32
CA VAL A 24 1.28 -9.02 -16.11
C VAL A 24 -0.03 -9.32 -15.40
N LYS A 25 -0.28 -10.61 -15.11
CA LYS A 25 -1.46 -11.05 -14.37
C LYS A 25 -1.20 -11.08 -12.88
N PHE A 26 -1.72 -10.09 -12.16
CA PHE A 26 -1.69 -10.08 -10.70
C PHE A 26 -2.92 -10.78 -10.12
N ARG A 27 -2.69 -11.65 -9.13
CA ARG A 27 -3.72 -12.16 -8.23
C ARG A 27 -3.67 -11.34 -6.95
N VAL A 28 -4.69 -10.50 -6.76
CA VAL A 28 -4.82 -9.58 -5.62
C VAL A 28 -5.95 -10.06 -4.71
N ARG A 29 -5.61 -10.43 -3.47
CA ARG A 29 -6.56 -10.83 -2.43
C ARG A 29 -6.51 -9.85 -1.26
N SER A 30 -7.67 -9.52 -0.72
CA SER A 30 -7.82 -8.69 0.47
C SER A 30 -8.38 -9.55 1.59
N ASP A 31 -7.80 -9.42 2.77
CA ASP A 31 -8.20 -10.14 3.98
C ASP A 31 -8.39 -9.13 5.12
N THR A 32 -9.50 -9.28 5.86
CA THR A 32 -9.81 -8.47 7.04
C THR A 32 -9.82 -9.38 8.27
N TYR A 33 -9.19 -8.95 9.35
CA TYR A 33 -9.06 -9.71 10.59
C TYR A 33 -9.23 -8.78 11.80
N SER A 34 -9.25 -9.35 13.01
CA SER A 34 -9.36 -8.56 14.23
C SER A 34 -8.23 -7.52 14.28
N MET A 35 -8.62 -6.24 14.39
CA MET A 35 -7.70 -5.09 14.48
C MET A 35 -6.88 -4.77 13.21
N GLY A 36 -7.20 -5.33 12.04
CA GLY A 36 -6.48 -4.95 10.82
C GLY A 36 -7.01 -5.55 9.52
N ALA A 37 -6.37 -5.16 8.43
CA ALA A 37 -6.61 -5.74 7.12
C ALA A 37 -5.35 -5.68 6.26
N SER A 38 -5.19 -6.64 5.36
CA SER A 38 -4.03 -6.72 4.48
C SER A 38 -4.42 -7.11 3.06
N ILE A 39 -3.55 -6.79 2.11
CA ILE A 39 -3.67 -7.21 0.72
C ILE A 39 -2.46 -8.07 0.36
N HIS A 40 -2.71 -9.22 -0.26
CA HIS A 40 -1.69 -10.12 -0.77
C HIS A 40 -1.78 -10.17 -2.30
N CYS A 41 -0.67 -9.84 -2.94
CA CYS A 41 -0.51 -9.82 -4.39
C CYS A 41 0.50 -10.88 -4.80
N ASN A 42 0.14 -11.70 -5.78
CA ASN A 42 1.05 -12.70 -6.35
C ASN A 42 1.01 -12.66 -7.89
N TRP A 43 2.17 -12.81 -8.54
CA TRP A 43 2.32 -12.74 -10.00
C TRP A 43 3.43 -13.65 -10.51
N ILE A 44 3.49 -13.86 -11.82
CA ILE A 44 4.56 -14.58 -12.54
C ILE A 44 5.06 -13.66 -13.65
N ASP A 45 6.36 -13.72 -13.99
CA ASP A 45 6.99 -12.99 -15.10
C ASP A 45 6.63 -11.49 -15.14
N GLY A 46 6.84 -10.80 -14.02
CA GLY A 46 6.48 -9.40 -13.84
C GLY A 46 7.56 -8.59 -13.12
N PRO A 47 7.20 -7.52 -12.39
CA PRO A 47 8.18 -6.70 -11.69
C PRO A 47 8.96 -7.49 -10.64
N THR A 48 10.11 -6.94 -10.23
CA THR A 48 10.74 -7.35 -8.99
C THR A 48 9.84 -7.02 -7.80
N VAL A 49 10.04 -7.69 -6.66
CA VAL A 49 9.29 -7.37 -5.43
C VAL A 49 9.55 -5.92 -4.99
N GLU A 50 10.75 -5.39 -5.26
CA GLU A 50 11.10 -4.00 -4.96
C GLU A 50 10.30 -3.01 -5.82
N ASP A 51 10.25 -3.20 -7.14
CA ASP A 51 9.48 -2.34 -8.05
C ASP A 51 7.97 -2.42 -7.75
N PHE A 52 7.48 -3.64 -7.44
CA PHE A 52 6.11 -3.84 -6.99
C PHE A 52 5.83 -3.03 -5.72
N ASN A 53 6.70 -3.13 -4.71
CA ASN A 53 6.52 -2.43 -3.43
C ASN A 53 6.53 -0.91 -3.63
N ALA A 54 7.43 -0.38 -4.46
CA ALA A 54 7.46 1.04 -4.79
C ALA A 54 6.13 1.50 -5.42
N THR A 55 5.55 0.69 -6.30
CA THR A 55 4.27 0.97 -6.96
C THR A 55 3.09 1.00 -5.98
N VAL A 56 3.05 0.06 -5.02
CA VAL A 56 1.88 -0.09 -4.13
C VAL A 56 2.02 0.61 -2.77
N ALA A 57 3.22 1.06 -2.40
CA ALA A 57 3.47 1.62 -1.07
C ALA A 57 2.53 2.77 -0.67
N PRO A 58 2.13 3.70 -1.57
CA PRO A 58 1.16 4.73 -1.24
C PRO A 58 -0.25 4.20 -0.93
N PHE A 59 -0.58 2.96 -1.26
CA PHE A 59 -1.88 2.36 -0.97
C PHE A 59 -1.95 1.71 0.43
N ALA A 60 -0.84 1.63 1.16
CA ALA A 60 -0.81 1.07 2.51
C ALA A 60 -1.18 2.12 3.56
N GLY A 61 -2.23 1.85 4.34
CA GLY A 61 -2.73 2.74 5.39
C GLY A 61 -1.89 2.74 6.67
N SER A 62 -0.90 1.86 6.80
CA SER A 62 -0.02 1.83 7.97
C SER A 62 1.40 1.44 7.61
N GLY A 63 2.33 1.80 8.49
CA GLY A 63 3.69 1.27 8.56
C GLY A 63 3.89 0.51 9.87
N PHE A 64 5.02 -0.17 9.99
CA PHE A 64 5.45 -0.82 11.23
C PHE A 64 6.89 -0.43 11.51
N ASP A 65 7.14 0.02 12.73
CA ASP A 65 8.46 0.37 13.23
C ASP A 65 8.95 -0.73 14.18
N GLY A 66 9.94 -1.51 13.71
CA GLY A 66 10.54 -2.57 14.50
C GLY A 66 11.39 -2.08 15.68
N MET A 67 11.81 -0.81 15.71
CA MET A 67 12.63 -0.26 16.81
C MET A 67 11.82 -0.12 18.10
N VAL A 68 10.52 0.18 17.98
CA VAL A 68 9.61 0.44 19.10
C VAL A 68 8.41 -0.51 19.11
N ASP A 69 8.41 -1.52 18.26
CA ASP A 69 7.32 -2.51 18.08
C ASP A 69 5.95 -1.83 17.88
N LEU A 70 5.92 -0.81 17.01
CA LEU A 70 4.76 0.07 16.85
C LEU A 70 4.25 0.12 15.41
N LYS A 71 2.98 -0.23 15.24
CA LYS A 71 2.21 0.13 14.05
C LYS A 71 1.85 1.61 14.09
N TYR A 72 2.13 2.34 13.01
CA TYR A 72 1.78 3.75 12.89
C TYR A 72 0.93 4.02 11.64
N PRO A 73 -0.09 4.89 11.75
CA PRO A 73 -0.99 5.18 10.63
C PRO A 73 -0.29 6.07 9.59
N ARG A 74 -0.66 5.87 8.33
CA ARG A 74 -0.26 6.71 7.21
C ARG A 74 -1.51 7.12 6.43
N SER A 75 -1.42 8.26 5.77
CA SER A 75 -2.47 8.75 4.86
C SER A 75 -1.87 9.02 3.49
N SER A 76 -2.72 9.07 2.48
CA SER A 76 -2.32 9.16 1.09
C SER A 76 -3.21 10.12 0.33
N TRP A 77 -2.65 10.75 -0.69
CA TRP A 77 -3.40 11.49 -1.69
C TRP A 77 -3.91 10.50 -2.73
N LEU A 78 -5.24 10.39 -2.87
CA LEU A 78 -5.88 9.65 -3.95
C LEU A 78 -6.20 10.60 -5.09
N MET A 79 -5.62 10.34 -6.26
CA MET A 79 -5.81 11.15 -7.46
C MET A 79 -7.15 10.84 -8.14
N PRO A 80 -7.68 11.76 -8.96
CA PRO A 80 -8.87 11.51 -9.79
C PRO A 80 -8.76 10.28 -10.71
N ASP A 81 -7.54 9.96 -11.16
CA ASP A 81 -7.30 8.81 -12.02
C ASP A 81 -7.23 7.47 -11.24
N GLY A 82 -7.26 7.50 -9.91
CA GLY A 82 -7.18 6.33 -9.03
C GLY A 82 -5.75 5.93 -8.61
N SER A 83 -4.71 6.65 -9.05
CA SER A 83 -3.36 6.51 -8.50
C SER A 83 -3.26 7.12 -7.10
N ALA A 84 -2.20 6.77 -6.36
CA ALA A 84 -1.98 7.28 -5.01
C ALA A 84 -0.54 7.77 -4.81
N ALA A 85 -0.39 8.81 -4.00
CA ALA A 85 0.90 9.32 -3.51
C ALA A 85 0.88 9.41 -1.98
N PHE A 86 2.05 9.41 -1.35
CA PHE A 86 2.14 9.59 0.11
C PHE A 86 1.55 10.93 0.51
N GLY A 87 0.73 10.92 1.57
CA GLY A 87 0.13 12.11 2.16
C GLY A 87 0.88 12.47 3.44
N LYS A 88 0.34 12.05 4.57
CA LYS A 88 0.83 12.44 5.90
C LYS A 88 1.07 11.24 6.82
N SER A 89 2.08 11.36 7.67
CA SER A 89 2.34 10.46 8.80
C SER A 89 2.98 11.25 9.93
N ALA A 90 2.56 10.99 11.17
CA ALA A 90 3.25 11.52 12.35
C ALA A 90 4.63 10.86 12.55
N GLY A 91 4.92 9.77 11.84
CA GLY A 91 6.11 8.98 12.09
C GLY A 91 6.08 8.35 13.48
N THR A 92 7.25 8.01 14.00
CA THR A 92 7.45 7.35 15.29
C THR A 92 8.57 7.98 16.11
N GLU A 93 9.27 9.01 15.61
CA GLU A 93 10.36 9.68 16.32
C GLU A 93 9.96 10.22 17.70
N ASP A 94 8.76 10.79 17.82
CA ASP A 94 8.22 11.27 19.12
C ASP A 94 7.99 10.14 20.13
N SER A 95 7.95 8.90 19.66
CA SER A 95 7.90 7.67 20.47
C SER A 95 9.25 6.96 20.56
N ARG A 96 10.35 7.64 20.22
CA ARG A 96 11.72 7.10 20.13
C ARG A 96 11.89 6.02 19.05
N GLY A 97 11.06 6.05 18.02
CA GLY A 97 11.15 5.20 16.84
C GLY A 97 12.09 5.77 15.76
N ALA A 98 12.16 5.07 14.64
CA ALA A 98 13.11 5.31 13.55
C ALA A 98 12.50 6.01 12.32
N HIS A 99 11.19 6.24 12.28
CA HIS A 99 10.51 6.84 11.13
C HIS A 99 10.15 8.30 11.40
N SER A 100 10.70 9.22 10.62
CA SER A 100 10.36 10.63 10.73
C SER A 100 8.92 10.93 10.28
N SER A 101 8.36 12.00 10.84
CA SER A 101 7.09 12.55 10.36
C SER A 101 7.24 13.12 8.96
N TYR A 102 6.14 13.15 8.21
CA TYR A 102 6.07 13.82 6.91
C TYR A 102 4.66 14.34 6.64
N ASP A 103 4.59 15.42 5.86
CA ASP A 103 3.35 16.02 5.36
C ASP A 103 3.60 16.49 3.92
N HIS A 104 3.24 15.66 2.95
CA HIS A 104 3.40 16.00 1.54
C HIS A 104 2.25 16.91 1.07
N GLU A 105 2.61 17.97 0.35
CA GLU A 105 1.65 18.86 -0.31
C GLU A 105 0.75 18.09 -1.28
N THR A 106 -0.43 18.66 -1.57
CA THR A 106 -1.34 18.05 -2.53
C THR A 106 -0.71 18.03 -3.92
N PRO A 107 -0.52 16.86 -4.54
CA PRO A 107 0.14 16.74 -5.83
C PRO A 107 -0.76 17.09 -7.03
N ASP A 108 -2.09 17.04 -6.85
CA ASP A 108 -3.08 17.40 -7.85
C ASP A 108 -4.25 18.17 -7.18
N PRO A 109 -4.83 19.21 -7.81
CA PRO A 109 -5.95 19.96 -7.25
C PRO A 109 -7.23 19.13 -7.01
N GLY A 110 -7.40 18.03 -7.75
CA GLY A 110 -8.49 17.07 -7.60
C GLY A 110 -8.15 15.90 -6.68
N ALA A 111 -6.94 15.84 -6.11
CA ALA A 111 -6.58 14.80 -5.17
C ALA A 111 -7.32 14.95 -3.84
N GLU A 112 -7.69 13.81 -3.25
CA GLU A 112 -8.33 13.77 -1.94
C GLU A 112 -7.40 13.11 -0.92
N LEU A 113 -7.30 13.68 0.28
CA LEU A 113 -6.59 13.02 1.37
C LEU A 113 -7.44 11.87 1.92
N VAL A 114 -6.90 10.67 1.87
CA VAL A 114 -7.57 9.43 2.26
C VAL A 114 -6.75 8.58 3.22
N HIS A 115 -7.44 7.70 3.94
CA HIS A 115 -6.85 6.59 4.68
C HIS A 115 -7.30 5.28 4.07
N PHE A 116 -6.35 4.50 3.58
CA PHE A 116 -6.62 3.18 3.05
C PHE A 116 -6.78 2.16 4.18
N GLY A 117 -7.83 1.36 4.11
CA GLY A 117 -8.16 0.38 5.14
C GLY A 117 -7.27 -0.85 5.12
N ALA A 118 -6.45 -1.04 4.08
CA ALA A 118 -5.41 -2.07 4.09
C ALA A 118 -4.19 -1.53 4.83
N ASP A 119 -3.85 -2.11 5.97
CA ASP A 119 -2.69 -1.73 6.77
C ASP A 119 -1.41 -1.98 5.99
N HIS A 120 -1.31 -3.17 5.39
CA HIS A 120 -0.14 -3.65 4.68
C HIS A 120 -0.52 -4.28 3.35
N ILE A 121 0.41 -4.19 2.39
CA ILE A 121 0.29 -4.82 1.08
C ILE A 121 1.56 -5.64 0.87
N PHE A 122 1.40 -6.93 0.61
CA PHE A 122 2.50 -7.87 0.45
C PHE A 122 2.54 -8.38 -0.99
N GLY A 123 3.74 -8.40 -1.56
CA GLY A 123 4.00 -8.92 -2.90
C GLY A 123 4.90 -10.13 -2.87
N GLU A 124 4.54 -11.17 -3.63
CA GLU A 124 5.37 -12.36 -3.83
C GLU A 124 5.36 -12.78 -5.30
N VAL A 125 6.55 -13.03 -5.86
CA VAL A 125 6.67 -13.70 -7.16
C VAL A 125 6.29 -15.16 -6.94
N SER A 126 5.20 -15.59 -7.56
CA SER A 126 4.72 -16.97 -7.46
C SER A 126 5.79 -17.89 -8.03
N GLY A 127 6.43 -18.65 -7.15
CA GLY A 127 7.51 -19.56 -7.52
C GLY A 127 7.05 -20.57 -8.58
N PHE A 128 7.94 -20.83 -9.54
CA PHE A 128 8.06 -22.16 -10.15
C PHE A 128 7.87 -23.19 -9.03
N LEU A 129 6.84 -24.05 -9.16
CA LEU A 129 6.61 -25.13 -8.22
C LEU A 129 7.93 -25.85 -7.91
N PHE A 130 8.32 -25.90 -6.64
CA PHE A 130 9.04 -27.07 -6.17
C PHE A 130 8.16 -28.29 -6.51
N PRO A 131 8.64 -29.26 -7.29
CA PRO A 131 7.88 -30.49 -7.48
C PRO A 131 7.77 -31.19 -6.12
N LEU A 132 6.60 -31.74 -5.87
CA LEU A 132 6.25 -32.57 -4.71
C LEU A 132 7.23 -33.72 -4.50
#